data_AF-A0A846MEV0-F1
#
_entry.id   AF-A0A846MEV0-F1
#
_cell.length_a   1.000
_cell.length_b   1.000
_cell.length_c   1.000
_cell.angle_alpha   90.00
_cell.angle_beta   90.00
_cell.angle_gamma   90.00
#
_symmetry.space_group_name_H-M   'P 1'
#
loop_
_entity.id
_entity.type
_entity.pdbx_description
1 polymer ?
#
loop_
_entity_poly.entity_id
_entity_poly.type
_entity_poly.pdbx_seq_one_letter_code
_entity_poly.pdbx_strand_id
1 'polypeptide(L)' 'METNKRIQAALKKVQKKMKADIFGFAEIFHRKYPREWNRVKDRWEEIFPTVEVTVKTKVYVRRPGIGTAPQGLPEQEVKE' A
#
# COMPACT_ATOMS: atom_id res chain seq x y z
N MET A 1 3.36 9.36 -5.96
CA MET A 1 4.55 8.63 -5.49
C MET A 1 4.55 7.23 -6.07
N GLU A 2 5.62 6.80 -6.74
CA GLU A 2 5.72 5.51 -7.46
C GLU A 2 5.47 4.30 -6.54
N THR A 3 5.93 4.37 -5.29
CA THR A 3 5.72 3.31 -4.27
C THR A 3 4.24 2.96 -4.09
N ASN A 4 3.35 3.97 -4.00
CA ASN A 4 1.92 3.72 -3.82
C ASN A 4 1.32 3.03 -5.03
N LYS A 5 1.75 3.40 -6.26
CA LYS A 5 1.27 2.76 -7.49
C LYS A 5 1.64 1.28 -7.50
N ARG A 6 2.87 0.93 -7.12
CA ARG A 6 3.35 -0.46 -7.06
C ARG A 6 2.59 -1.28 -6.02
N ILE A 7 2.37 -0.72 -4.82
CA ILE A 7 1.58 -1.38 -3.77
C ILE A 7 0.15 -1.62 -4.24
N GLN A 8 -0.50 -0.60 -4.81
CA GLN A 8 -1.87 -0.71 -5.33
C GLN A 8 -1.99 -1.72 -6.47
N ALA A 9 -1.01 -1.80 -7.37
CA ALA A 9 -0.99 -2.77 -8.44
C ALA A 9 -0.86 -4.22 -7.92
N ALA A 10 0.03 -4.45 -6.95
CA ALA A 10 0.19 -5.75 -6.31
C ALA A 10 -1.09 -6.17 -5.57
N LEU A 11 -1.65 -5.26 -4.77
CA LEU A 11 -2.90 -5.49 -4.05
C LEU A 11 -4.04 -5.83 -5.02
N LYS A 12 -4.21 -5.05 -6.10
CA LYS A 12 -5.24 -5.29 -7.12
C LYS A 12 -5.08 -6.66 -7.77
N LYS A 13 -3.85 -7.10 -8.06
CA LYS A 13 -3.59 -8.42 -8.66
C LYS A 13 -4.03 -9.53 -7.71
N VAL A 14 -3.59 -9.47 -6.46
CA VAL A 14 -3.91 -10.46 -5.42
C VAL A 14 -5.41 -10.51 -5.16
N GLN A 15 -6.03 -9.34 -4.95
CA GLN A 15 -7.42 -9.23 -4.55
C GLN A 15 -8.42 -9.53 -5.67
N LYS A 16 -8.18 -9.02 -6.89
CA LYS A 16 -9.16 -9.13 -7.99
C LYS A 16 -8.89 -10.30 -8.93
N LYS A 17 -7.62 -10.64 -9.19
CA LYS A 17 -7.28 -11.72 -10.12
C LYS A 17 -7.11 -13.06 -9.42
N MET A 18 -6.39 -13.06 -8.30
CA MET A 18 -6.08 -14.30 -7.57
C MET A 18 -7.13 -14.64 -6.52
N LYS A 19 -7.87 -13.64 -6.03
CA LYS A 19 -8.84 -13.76 -4.92
C LYS A 19 -8.25 -14.42 -3.66
N ALA A 20 -6.93 -14.33 -3.50
CA ALA A 20 -6.20 -15.01 -2.44
C ALA A 20 -5.78 -14.00 -1.38
N ASP A 21 -6.08 -14.26 -0.12
CA ASP A 21 -5.70 -13.39 1.00
C ASP A 21 -4.29 -13.72 1.50
N ILE A 22 -3.28 -13.41 0.69
CA ILE A 22 -1.86 -13.69 1.04
C ILE A 22 -1.29 -12.71 2.09
N PHE A 23 -2.02 -11.63 2.38
CA PHE A 23 -1.58 -10.59 3.32
C PHE A 23 -2.19 -10.76 4.72
N GLY A 24 -3.12 -11.71 4.90
CA GLY A 24 -3.71 -12.03 6.21
C GLY A 24 -4.82 -11.07 6.66
N PHE A 25 -5.56 -10.48 5.73
CA PHE A 25 -6.67 -9.57 6.07
C PHE A 25 -7.78 -10.28 6.87
N ALA A 26 -8.04 -11.56 6.59
CA ALA A 26 -8.98 -12.42 7.30
C ALA A 26 -8.71 -12.44 8.80
N GLU A 27 -7.45 -12.63 9.19
CA GLU A 27 -7.05 -12.74 10.59
C GLU A 27 -7.23 -11.39 11.30
N ILE A 28 -6.82 -10.29 10.66
CA ILE A 28 -6.99 -8.95 11.20
C ILE A 28 -8.47 -8.61 11.33
N PHE A 29 -9.29 -8.95 10.32
CA PHE A 29 -10.72 -8.74 10.33
C PHE A 29 -11.40 -9.57 11.44
N HIS A 30 -11.04 -10.84 11.60
CA HIS A 30 -11.54 -11.70 12.66
C HIS A 30 -11.22 -11.14 14.05
N ARG A 31 -9.97 -10.72 14.28
CA ARG A 31 -9.55 -10.13 15.56
C ARG A 31 -10.31 -8.85 15.89
N LYS A 32 -10.57 -8.01 14.89
CA LYS A 32 -11.21 -6.70 15.08
C LYS A 32 -12.74 -6.78 15.11
N TYR A 33 -13.32 -7.69 14.34
CA TYR A 33 -14.76 -7.82 14.09
C TYR A 33 -15.21 -9.28 14.21
N PRO A 34 -15.12 -9.90 15.40
CA PRO A 34 -15.40 -11.33 15.57
C PRO A 34 -16.87 -11.70 15.27
N ARG A 35 -17.81 -10.79 15.52
CA ARG A 35 -19.24 -11.02 15.25
C ARG A 35 -19.54 -11.03 13.75
N GLU A 36 -18.97 -10.09 13.03
CA GLU A 36 -19.07 -9.95 11.59
C GLU A 36 -18.34 -11.10 10.90
N TRP A 37 -17.16 -11.47 11.41
CA TRP A 37 -16.38 -12.61 10.92
C TRP A 37 -17.22 -13.89 10.91
N ASN A 38 -17.96 -14.18 11.99
CA ASN A 38 -18.85 -15.35 12.05
C ASN A 38 -19.92 -15.37 10.94
N ARG A 39 -20.27 -14.22 10.35
CA ARG A 39 -21.25 -14.11 9.25
C ARG A 39 -20.61 -14.22 7.86
N VAL A 40 -19.29 -14.02 7.76
CA VAL A 40 -18.59 -13.89 6.47
C VAL A 40 -17.50 -14.94 6.24
N LYS A 41 -17.03 -15.61 7.30
CA LYS A 41 -15.90 -16.55 7.28
C LYS A 41 -16.04 -17.65 6.21
N ASP A 42 -17.25 -18.19 6.03
CA ASP A 42 -17.50 -19.32 5.14
C ASP A 42 -17.48 -18.90 3.66
N ARG A 43 -17.58 -17.60 3.38
CA ARG A 43 -17.54 -17.01 2.03
C ARG A 43 -16.49 -15.91 1.94
N TRP A 44 -15.42 -16.01 2.73
CA TRP A 44 -14.39 -14.97 2.76
C TRP A 44 -13.74 -14.75 1.40
N GLU A 45 -13.52 -15.81 0.61
CA GLU A 45 -12.96 -15.72 -0.75
C GLU A 45 -13.82 -14.88 -1.72
N GLU A 46 -15.13 -14.80 -1.49
CA GLU A 46 -16.06 -13.99 -2.28
C GLU A 46 -16.09 -12.52 -1.82
N ILE A 47 -15.90 -12.31 -0.52
CA ILE A 47 -15.97 -10.99 0.11
C ILE A 47 -14.64 -10.26 0.02
N PHE A 48 -13.51 -10.96 0.17
CA PHE A 48 -12.19 -10.35 0.12
C PHE A 48 -11.99 -9.48 -1.14
N PRO A 49 -12.40 -9.88 -2.35
CA PRO A 49 -12.36 -9.04 -3.53
C PRO A 49 -13.12 -7.71 -3.43
N THR A 50 -14.13 -7.57 -2.57
CA THR A 50 -14.94 -6.35 -2.44
C THR A 50 -14.42 -5.39 -1.37
N VAL A 51 -13.50 -5.83 -0.52
CA VAL A 51 -12.92 -5.04 0.57
C VAL A 51 -12.20 -3.80 0.01
N GLU A 52 -12.56 -2.61 0.50
CA GLU A 52 -11.84 -1.39 0.16
C GLU A 52 -10.57 -1.28 1.02
N VAL A 53 -9.42 -1.11 0.37
CA VAL A 53 -8.12 -1.00 1.03
C VAL A 53 -7.50 0.36 0.74
N THR A 54 -7.40 1.18 1.78
CA THR A 54 -6.70 2.48 1.71
C THR A 54 -5.23 2.30 2.09
N VAL A 55 -4.33 2.59 1.15
CA VAL A 55 -2.88 2.56 1.39
C VAL A 55 -2.40 3.93 1.86
N LYS A 56 -1.89 4.02 3.09
CA LYS A 56 -1.22 5.21 3.63
C LYS A 56 0.27 4.92 3.77
N THR A 57 1.09 5.57 2.95
CA THR A 57 2.54 5.37 2.94
C THR A 57 3.25 6.58 3.51
N LYS A 58 4.15 6.35 4.46
CA LYS A 58 5.07 7.36 4.98
C LYS A 58 6.50 6.94 4.65
N VAL A 59 7.14 7.66 3.73
CA VAL A 59 8.49 7.35 3.25
C VAL A 59 9.49 8.26 3.95
N TYR A 60 10.59 7.68 4.44
CA TYR A 60 11.71 8.42 5.01
C TYR A 60 12.98 8.07 4.25
N VAL A 61 13.59 9.06 3.60
CA VAL A 61 14.89 8.89 2.93
C VAL A 61 15.97 9.15 3.97
N ARG A 62 16.59 8.09 4.49
CA ARG A 62 17.63 8.21 5.54
C ARG A 62 19.00 8.62 5.01
N ARG A 63 19.29 8.30 3.75
CA ARG A 63 20.57 8.59 3.09
C ARG A 63 20.29 8.84 1.60
N PRO A 64 20.01 10.08 1.19
CA PRO A 64 19.78 10.39 -0.23
C PRO A 64 21.06 10.24 -1.08
N GLY A 65 22.23 10.05 -0.46
CA GLY A 65 23.52 10.25 -1.13
C GLY A 65 23.84 11.74 -1.25
N ILE A 66 25.07 12.08 -1.62
CA ILE A 66 25.41 13.43 -2.06
C ILE A 66 24.84 13.57 -3.46
N GLY A 67 23.74 14.30 -3.60
CA GLY A 67 23.41 14.90 -4.88
C GLY A 67 24.47 15.96 -5.13
N THR A 68 25.42 15.69 -6.02
CA THR A 68 26.28 16.75 -6.53
C THR A 68 25.35 17.74 -7.21
N ALA A 69 25.04 18.85 -6.55
CA ALA A 69 24.61 20.03 -7.29
C ALA A 69 25.61 20.20 -8.44
N PRO A 70 25.17 20.41 -9.69
CA PRO A 70 26.11 20.72 -10.76
C PRO A 70 26.93 21.91 -10.27
N GLN A 71 28.25 21.72 -10.17
CA GLN A 71 29.21 22.65 -9.54
C GLN A 71 29.34 23.99 -10.31
N GLY A 72 28.42 24.29 -11.23
CA GLY A 72 28.45 25.43 -12.13
C GLY A 72 27.10 26.13 -12.33
N LEU A 73 26.07 25.84 -11.53
CA LEU A 73 24.86 26.68 -11.52
C LEU A 73 25.03 27.79 -10.48
N PRO A 74 25.06 29.08 -10.88
CA PRO A 74 25.16 30.19 -9.94
C PRO A 74 23.91 30.24 -9.04
N GLU A 75 24.14 30.61 -7.79
CA GLU A 75 23.22 30.54 -6.64
C GLU A 75 21.91 31.35 -6.79
N GLN A 76 21.71 32.09 -7.89
CA GLN A 76 20.58 32.99 -8.09
C GLN A 76 19.34 32.36 -8.75
N GLU A 77 19.42 31.14 -9.29
CA GLU A 77 18.26 30.50 -9.94
C GLU A 77 17.48 29.50 -9.06
N VAL A 78 17.84 29.36 -7.78
CA VAL A 78 16.98 28.65 -6.83
C VAL A 78 16.13 29.67 -6.09
N LYS A 79 15.10 30.18 -6.77
CA LYS A 79 13.97 30.85 -6.11
C LYS A 79 12.78 29.87 -6.05
N GLU A 80 12.14 29.88 -4.88
CA GLU A 80 11.08 29.01 -4.37
C GLU A 80 9.91 28.74 -5.32
#